data_AF-A0A2G4JKJ1-F1
#
_entry.id   AF-A0A2G4JKJ1-F1
#
_cell.length_a   1.000
_cell.length_b   1.000
_cell.length_c   1.000
_cell.angle_alpha   90.00
_cell.angle_beta   90.00
_cell.angle_gamma   90.00
#
_symmetry.space_group_name_H-M   'P 1'
#
loop_
_entity.id
_entity.type
_entity.pdbx_description
1 polymer ?
#
loop_
_entity_poly.entity_id
_entity_poly.type
_entity_poly.pdbx_seq_one_letter_code
_entity_poly.pdbx_strand_id
1 'polypeptide(L)' 'MYAFTKTLQHFDHTMHYSIVTTDEGWELREERDSRLVRQAHFQDWHRVERATRVITIQVDDLRTKGWADVA' A
#
# COMPACT_ATOMS: atom_id res chain seq x y z
N MET A 1 -5.31 -10.62 -8.89
CA MET A 1 -4.76 -11.28 -7.67
C MET A 1 -3.97 -10.24 -6.89
N TYR A 2 -4.05 -10.21 -5.55
CA TYR A 2 -3.21 -9.29 -4.76
C TYR A 2 -1.80 -9.86 -4.63
N ALA A 3 -0.82 -9.08 -5.09
CA ALA A 3 0.59 -9.37 -4.84
C ALA A 3 1.01 -8.85 -3.46
N PHE A 4 0.37 -7.78 -2.99
CA PHE A 4 0.58 -7.19 -1.66
C PHE A 4 -0.69 -6.47 -1.22
N THR A 5 -1.02 -6.55 0.07
CA THR A 5 -2.05 -5.72 0.68
C THR A 5 -1.71 -5.44 2.14
N LYS A 6 -2.01 -4.23 2.61
CA LYS A 6 -1.77 -3.80 3.98
C LYS A 6 -2.75 -2.71 4.36
N THR A 7 -3.38 -2.86 5.52
CA THR A 7 -4.29 -1.84 6.08
C THR A 7 -3.81 -1.46 7.46
N LEU A 8 -3.75 -0.16 7.73
CA LEU A 8 -3.49 0.40 9.05
C LEU A 8 -4.62 1.33 9.46
N GLN A 9 -4.86 1.41 10.76
CA GLN A 9 -5.84 2.31 11.35
C GLN A 9 -5.21 3.08 12.51
N HIS A 10 -5.63 4.35 12.64
CA HIS A 10 -5.32 5.20 13.77
C HIS A 10 -6.52 6.08 14.08
N PHE A 11 -7.21 5.79 15.19
CA PHE A 11 -8.52 6.35 15.52
C PHE A 11 -9.51 6.15 14.36
N ASP A 12 -10.08 7.24 13.84
CA ASP A 12 -11.04 7.24 12.73
C ASP A 12 -10.35 7.30 11.35
N HIS A 13 -9.01 7.28 11.30
CA HIS A 13 -8.27 7.29 10.05
C HIS A 13 -7.80 5.90 9.64
N THR A 14 -7.94 5.60 8.36
CA THR A 14 -7.49 4.36 7.73
C THR A 14 -6.52 4.65 6.61
N MET A 15 -5.45 3.87 6.52
CA MET A 15 -4.51 3.86 5.41
C MET A 15 -4.47 2.47 4.80
N HIS A 16 -4.75 2.35 3.52
CA HIS A 16 -4.75 1.10 2.79
C HIS A 16 -3.74 1.16 1.65
N TYR A 17 -2.92 0.13 1.56
CA TYR A 17 -1.95 -0.08 0.50
C TYR A 17 -2.29 -1.38 -0.21
N SER A 18 -2.39 -1.34 -1.53
CA SER A 18 -2.58 -2.54 -2.34
C SER A 18 -1.70 -2.53 -3.56
N ILE A 19 -1.22 -3.72 -3.93
CA ILE A 19 -0.61 -3.98 -5.22
C ILE A 19 -1.34 -5.18 -5.82
N VAL A 20 -1.99 -4.97 -6.95
CA VAL A 20 -2.73 -5.99 -7.70
C VAL A 20 -2.00 -6.32 -8.99
N THR A 21 -1.98 -7.60 -9.35
CA THR A 21 -1.60 -8.02 -10.70
C THR A 21 -2.78 -7.79 -11.65
N THR A 22 -2.51 -7.12 -12.76
CA THR A 22 -3.43 -6.83 -13.87
C THR A 22 -2.91 -7.46 -15.16
N ASP A 23 -3.70 -7.43 -16.23
CA ASP A 23 -3.27 -7.94 -17.54
C ASP A 23 -2.10 -7.13 -18.14
N GLU A 24 -1.90 -5.90 -17.68
CA GLU A 24 -0.85 -4.98 -18.13
C GLU A 24 0.34 -4.89 -17.16
N GLY A 25 0.38 -5.77 -16.15
CA GLY A 25 1.45 -5.83 -15.15
C GLY A 25 0.92 -5.73 -13.72
N TRP A 26 1.26 -4.64 -13.02
CA TRP A 26 0.85 -4.42 -11.64
C TRP A 26 0.37 -2.99 -11.44
N GLU A 27 -0.66 -2.85 -10.62
CA GLU A 27 -1.19 -1.58 -10.19
C GLU A 27 -1.02 -1.45 -8.68
N LEU A 28 -0.40 -0.35 -8.26
CA LEU A 28 -0.29 0.06 -6.87
C LEU A 28 -1.35 1.12 -6.59
N ARG A 29 -2.02 0.97 -5.45
CA ARG A 29 -2.94 1.97 -4.90
C ARG A 29 -2.59 2.24 -3.45
N GLU A 30 -2.62 3.52 -3.09
CA GLU A 30 -2.58 3.98 -1.71
C GLU A 30 -3.87 4.77 -1.49
N GLU A 31 -4.62 4.40 -0.47
CA GLU A 31 -5.91 4.96 -0.14
C GLU A 31 -5.89 5.43 1.32
N ARG A 32 -6.34 6.65 1.55
CA ARG A 32 -6.50 7.20 2.89
C ARG A 32 -7.97 7.50 3.11
N ASP A 33 -8.56 6.94 4.16
CA ASP A 33 -9.98 7.11 4.48
C ASP A 33 -10.88 6.76 3.28
N SER A 34 -10.54 5.65 2.58
CA SER A 34 -11.17 5.19 1.32
C SER A 34 -11.03 6.14 0.12
N ARG A 35 -10.18 7.16 0.22
CA ARG A 35 -9.85 8.05 -0.90
C ARG A 35 -8.50 7.67 -1.49
N LEU A 36 -8.48 7.39 -2.79
CA LEU A 36 -7.25 7.17 -3.54
C LEU A 36 -6.36 8.43 -3.47
N VAL A 37 -5.20 8.29 -2.84
CA VAL A 37 -4.19 9.35 -2.70
C VAL A 37 -3.00 9.14 -3.63
N ARG A 38 -2.73 7.89 -4.01
CA ARG A 38 -1.69 7.55 -4.98
C ARG A 38 -2.09 6.33 -5.80
N GLN A 39 -1.80 6.39 -7.10
CA GLN A 39 -1.93 5.27 -8.01
C GLN A 39 -0.68 5.22 -8.91
N ALA A 40 -0.18 4.02 -9.18
CA ALA A 40 0.92 3.81 -10.10
C ALA A 40 0.79 2.47 -10.82
N HIS A 41 1.17 2.43 -12.09
CA HIS A 41 1.25 1.20 -12.87
C HIS A 41 2.70 0.82 -13.14
N PHE A 42 2.99 -0.46 -13.03
CA PHE A 42 4.30 -1.04 -13.26
C PHE A 42 4.20 -2.18 -14.26
N GLN A 43 5.12 -2.21 -15.21
CA GLN A 43 5.27 -3.29 -16.18
C GLN A 43 6.45 -4.21 -15.84
N ASP A 44 7.25 -3.84 -14.84
CA ASP A 44 8.40 -4.61 -14.37
C ASP A 44 8.30 -4.98 -12.89
N TRP A 45 8.66 -6.22 -12.59
CA TRP A 45 8.65 -6.75 -11.23
C TRP A 45 9.57 -5.99 -10.28
N HIS A 46 10.72 -5.48 -10.75
CA HIS A 46 11.66 -4.76 -9.90
C HIS A 46 11.09 -3.45 -9.35
N ARG A 47 10.22 -2.75 -10.10
CA ARG A 47 9.46 -1.60 -9.59
C ARG A 47 8.48 -2.01 -8.51
N VAL A 48 7.81 -3.15 -8.66
CA VAL A 48 6.91 -3.69 -7.64
C VAL A 48 7.68 -3.97 -6.36
N GLU A 49 8.83 -4.64 -6.43
CA GLU A 49 9.68 -4.89 -5.25
C GLU A 49 10.13 -3.61 -4.56
N ARG A 50 10.57 -2.60 -5.34
CA ARG A 50 10.95 -1.29 -4.80
C ARG A 50 9.76 -0.60 -4.14
N ALA A 51 8.58 -0.63 -4.76
CA ALA A 51 7.38 -0.03 -4.22
C ALA A 51 6.97 -0.70 -2.90
N THR A 52 6.99 -2.03 -2.84
CA THR A 52 6.73 -2.79 -1.61
C THR A 52 7.71 -2.40 -0.50
N ARG A 53 9.01 -2.26 -0.79
CA ARG A 53 10.00 -1.81 0.22
C ARG A 53 9.71 -0.41 0.74
N VAL A 54 9.34 0.52 -0.14
CA VAL A 54 8.93 1.88 0.25
C VAL A 54 7.68 1.84 1.14
N ILE A 55 6.68 1.04 0.77
CA ILE A 55 5.48 0.86 1.58
C ILE A 55 5.83 0.30 2.95
N THR A 56 6.69 -0.72 3.05
CA THR A 56 7.12 -1.28 4.34
C THR A 56 7.74 -0.21 5.25
N ILE A 57 8.60 0.65 4.70
CA ILE A 57 9.21 1.76 5.47
C ILE A 57 8.14 2.74 5.95
N GLN A 58 7.17 3.09 5.10
CA GLN A 58 6.06 3.97 5.49
C GLN A 58 5.18 3.35 6.57
N VAL A 59 4.90 2.05 6.45
CA VAL A 59 4.12 1.27 7.44
C VAL A 59 4.83 1.28 8.79
N ASP A 60 6.15 1.07 8.81
CA ASP A 60 6.91 1.10 10.06
C ASP A 60 6.94 2.52 10.67
N ASP A 61 7.11 3.56 9.87
CA ASP A 61 6.97 4.96 10.33
C ASP A 61 5.58 5.24 10.90
N LEU A 62 4.50 4.80 10.23
CA LEU A 62 3.12 4.93 10.73
C LEU A 62 2.93 4.18 12.06
N ARG A 63 3.50 2.98 12.20
CA ARG A 63 3.47 2.22 13.46
C ARG A 63 4.14 2.98 14.59
N THR A 64 5.28 3.63 14.34
CA THR A 64 5.92 4.49 15.36
C THR A 64 5.05 5.69 15.76
N LYS A 65 4.13 6.10 14.90
CA LYS A 65 3.16 7.19 15.12
C LYS A 65 1.84 6.71 15.73
N GLY A 66 1.75 5.45 16.15
CA GLY A 66 0.59 4.87 16.83
C GLY A 66 -0.43 4.19 15.91
N TRP A 67 -0.15 4.09 14.61
CA TRP A 67 -1.01 3.32 13.71
C TRP A 67 -0.88 1.82 13.96
N ALA A 68 -2.00 1.11 13.93
CA ALA A 68 -2.04 -0.33 14.14
C ALA A 68 -2.49 -1.06 12.87
N ASP A 69 -1.99 -2.27 12.67
CA ASP A 69 -2.45 -3.16 11.62
C ASP A 69 -3.92 -3.54 11.84
N VAL A 70 -4.72 -3.49 10.76
CA VAL A 70 -6.10 -4.01 10.76
C VAL A 70 -6.05 -5.47 10.32
N ALA A 71 -6.61 -6.36 11.14
CA ALA A 71 -6.69 -7.80 10.91
C ALA A 71 -7.73 -8.17 9.83
#